data_AF-A0A6A5BV17-F1
#
_entry.id   AF-A0A6A5BV17-F1
#
_cell.length_a   1.000
_cell.length_b   1.000
_cell.length_c   1.000
_cell.angle_alpha   90.00
_cell.angle_beta   90.00
_cell.angle_gamma   90.00
#
_symmetry.space_group_name_H-M   'P 1'
#
loop_
_entity.id
_entity.type
_entity.pdbx_description
1 polymer ?
#
loop_
_entity_poly.entity_id
_entity_poly.type
_entity_poly.pdbx_seq_one_letter_code
_entity_poly.pdbx_strand_id
1 'polypeptide(L)'
;MRCSSSVWLLLSIAAFMLLLLSCTPSLVHAKYVFKERFQGLTCSGKPIKQVYTYLFNCSLPDSYDCRNETNSYSSVKSSCLATLPPIPLSPKAGEYMMIGFTDWDCSDPVLVVKSALNTCIPRKDGSSYMYKGCTFKVTYSDQNCQTEIRNETVTTFDCDNGMSVQCNNTVQPINSIPEHSFQPSNSTPRNSTHPKSSFSTYISGSATEFMLRSSLGIVVSMMVAVLIMTIFYM
;
A
#
# COMPACT_ATOMS: atom_id res chain seq x y z
N MET A 1 -52.59 4.28 -43.35
CA MET A 1 -51.66 5.08 -42.52
C MET A 1 -51.33 4.32 -41.25
N ARG A 2 -50.22 3.56 -41.24
CA ARG A 2 -49.64 2.91 -40.05
C ARG A 2 -48.14 3.20 -40.04
N CYS A 3 -47.78 4.47 -39.81
CA CYS A 3 -46.39 4.93 -39.64
C CYS A 3 -46.24 5.60 -38.26
N SER A 4 -46.49 4.85 -37.19
CA SER A 4 -46.32 5.41 -35.83
C SER A 4 -45.65 4.43 -34.84
N SER A 5 -45.49 3.15 -35.17
CA SER A 5 -44.94 2.17 -34.21
C SER A 5 -43.41 2.20 -34.09
N SER A 6 -42.69 2.66 -35.12
CA SER A 6 -41.21 2.60 -35.15
C SER A 6 -40.54 3.68 -34.28
N VAL A 7 -41.16 4.86 -34.16
CA VAL A 7 -40.61 5.99 -33.40
C VAL A 7 -40.57 5.71 -31.90
N TRP A 8 -41.59 5.04 -31.37
CA TRP A 8 -41.66 4.66 -29.94
C TRP A 8 -40.62 3.60 -29.56
N LEU A 9 -40.32 2.65 -30.46
CA LEU A 9 -39.30 1.63 -30.24
C LEU A 9 -37.90 2.27 -30.13
N LEU A 10 -37.58 3.19 -31.04
CA LEU A 10 -36.28 3.89 -31.05
C LEU A 10 -36.10 4.76 -29.81
N LEU A 11 -37.16 5.45 -29.36
CA LEU A 11 -37.14 6.23 -28.12
C LEU A 11 -36.94 5.36 -26.88
N SER A 12 -37.56 4.17 -26.83
CA SER A 12 -37.39 3.23 -25.73
C SER A 12 -35.96 2.67 -25.65
N ILE A 13 -35.36 2.30 -26.79
CA ILE A 13 -33.97 1.83 -26.85
C ILE A 13 -33.02 2.95 -26.43
N ALA A 14 -33.21 4.19 -26.90
CA ALA A 14 -32.37 5.32 -26.53
C ALA A 14 -32.43 5.61 -25.02
N ALA A 15 -33.63 5.57 -24.41
CA ALA A 15 -33.80 5.75 -22.97
C ALA A 15 -33.10 4.63 -22.16
N PHE A 16 -33.19 3.37 -22.61
CA PHE A 16 -32.52 2.25 -21.96
C PHE A 16 -31.00 2.35 -22.06
N MET A 17 -30.47 2.77 -23.20
CA MET A 17 -29.03 3.00 -23.38
C MET A 17 -28.53 4.16 -22.53
N LEU A 18 -29.29 5.25 -22.39
CA LEU A 18 -28.99 6.34 -21.47
C LEU A 18 -29.02 5.89 -20.00
N LEU A 19 -29.96 5.03 -19.62
CA LEU A 19 -30.00 4.38 -18.30
C LEU A 19 -28.78 3.49 -18.06
N LEU A 20 -28.35 2.70 -19.04
CA LEU A 20 -27.14 1.88 -18.93
C LEU A 20 -25.85 2.72 -18.86
N LEU A 21 -25.76 3.83 -19.63
CA LEU A 21 -24.63 4.75 -19.55
C LEU A 21 -24.59 5.54 -18.23
N SER A 22 -25.75 5.91 -17.68
CA SER A 22 -25.84 6.56 -16.37
C SER A 22 -25.66 5.59 -15.19
N CYS A 23 -25.78 4.29 -15.45
CA CYS A 23 -25.53 3.21 -14.50
C CYS A 23 -24.17 2.53 -14.74
N THR A 24 -23.19 3.23 -15.33
CA THR A 24 -21.81 2.89 -14.99
C THR A 24 -21.60 3.46 -13.59
N PRO A 25 -21.64 2.66 -12.50
CA PRO A 25 -21.09 3.14 -11.25
C PRO A 25 -19.71 3.67 -11.62
N SER A 26 -19.42 4.92 -11.29
CA SER A 26 -18.05 5.39 -11.27
C SER A 26 -17.36 4.41 -10.33
N LEU A 27 -16.75 3.39 -10.92
CA LEU A 27 -16.13 2.29 -10.24
C LEU A 27 -14.83 2.92 -9.79
N VAL A 28 -14.93 3.69 -8.71
CA VAL A 28 -13.82 4.27 -7.99
C VAL A 28 -13.09 3.06 -7.43
N HIS A 29 -12.24 2.47 -8.26
CA HIS A 29 -11.35 1.38 -7.90
C HIS A 29 -10.29 2.00 -7.00
N ALA A 30 -10.66 2.26 -5.76
CA ALA A 30 -9.69 2.63 -4.74
C ALA A 30 -8.64 1.53 -4.70
N LYS A 31 -7.40 1.92 -5.03
CA LYS A 31 -6.29 1.00 -5.28
C LYS A 31 -5.61 0.57 -3.97
N TYR A 32 -5.78 1.34 -2.90
CA TYR A 32 -5.13 1.11 -1.61
C TYR A 32 -6.05 1.33 -0.42
N VAL A 33 -5.92 0.44 0.56
CA VAL A 33 -6.34 0.70 1.94
C VAL A 33 -5.20 1.40 2.66
N PHE A 34 -5.51 2.53 3.29
CA PHE A 34 -4.61 3.29 4.12
C PHE A 34 -5.00 3.15 5.59
N LYS A 35 -4.05 2.73 6.43
CA LYS A 35 -4.24 2.59 7.88
C LYS A 35 -3.26 3.47 8.62
N GLU A 36 -3.77 4.26 9.55
CA GLU A 36 -3.00 5.11 10.44
C GLU A 36 -3.17 4.62 11.86
N ARG A 37 -2.05 4.52 12.59
CA ARG A 37 -2.05 4.21 14.01
C ARG A 37 -1.56 5.42 14.78
N PHE A 38 -2.26 5.73 15.87
CA PHE A 38 -1.94 6.82 16.78
C PHE A 38 -1.59 6.25 18.17
N GLN A 39 -0.78 7.01 18.91
CA GLN A 39 -0.51 6.72 20.30
C GLN A 39 -1.71 7.15 21.15
N GLY A 40 -2.15 6.30 22.07
CA GLY A 40 -3.32 6.57 22.92
C GLY A 40 -4.64 6.11 22.30
N LEU A 41 -5.74 6.37 23.02
CA LEU A 41 -7.09 5.89 22.69
C LEU A 41 -7.89 6.85 21.80
N THR A 42 -7.22 7.76 21.10
CA THR A 42 -7.85 8.74 20.20
C THR A 42 -7.02 8.87 18.94
N CYS A 43 -7.67 9.07 17.78
CA CYS A 43 -6.99 9.26 16.50
C CYS A 43 -6.68 10.74 16.27
N SER A 44 -6.08 11.36 17.29
CA SER A 44 -5.69 12.76 17.30
C SER A 44 -4.17 12.87 17.30
N GLY A 45 -3.65 13.95 16.71
CA GLY A 45 -2.22 14.21 16.61
C GLY A 45 -1.54 13.49 15.43
N LYS A 46 -0.23 13.30 15.55
CA LYS A 46 0.60 12.72 14.49
C LYS A 46 0.56 11.18 14.57
N PRO A 47 0.30 10.46 13.45
CA PRO A 47 0.34 9.01 13.45
C PRO A 47 1.77 8.51 13.69
N ILE A 48 1.91 7.47 14.51
CA ILE A 48 3.19 6.82 14.83
C ILE A 48 3.54 5.72 13.82
N LYS A 49 2.54 5.20 13.11
CA LYS A 49 2.69 4.21 12.06
C LYS A 49 1.62 4.39 11.00
N GLN A 50 2.01 4.28 9.74
CA GLN A 50 1.11 4.35 8.58
C GLN A 50 1.35 3.13 7.68
N VAL A 51 0.28 2.55 7.15
CA VAL A 51 0.35 1.36 6.30
C VAL A 51 -0.52 1.57 5.07
N TYR A 52 0.07 1.45 3.89
CA TYR A 52 -0.61 1.45 2.60
C TYR A 52 -0.58 0.01 2.09
N THR A 53 -1.75 -0.56 1.80
CA THR A 53 -1.86 -1.93 1.29
C THR A 53 -2.67 -1.91 0.02
N TYR A 54 -2.08 -2.41 -1.07
CA TYR A 54 -2.74 -2.56 -2.36
C TYR A 54 -3.88 -3.57 -2.24
N LEU A 55 -5.08 -3.16 -2.68
CA LEU A 55 -6.26 -4.00 -2.70
C LEU A 55 -7.04 -3.72 -3.99
N PHE A 56 -7.38 -4.77 -4.73
CA PHE A 56 -8.14 -4.69 -5.98
C PHE A 56 -9.56 -4.13 -5.79
N ASN A 57 -10.13 -4.30 -4.59
CA ASN A 57 -11.41 -3.75 -4.21
C ASN A 57 -11.35 -3.25 -2.77
N CYS A 58 -11.50 -1.95 -2.58
CA CYS A 58 -11.54 -1.33 -1.27
C CYS A 58 -13.00 -1.21 -0.80
N SER A 59 -13.63 -2.35 -0.51
CA SER A 59 -14.94 -2.40 0.14
C SER A 59 -14.74 -2.51 1.65
N LEU A 60 -14.45 -1.39 2.31
CA LEU A 60 -14.43 -1.34 3.78
C LEU A 60 -15.88 -1.19 4.27
N PRO A 61 -16.46 -2.19 4.96
CA PRO A 61 -17.86 -2.16 5.39
C PRO A 61 -18.14 -1.05 6.42
N ASP A 62 -17.11 -0.59 7.14
CA ASP A 62 -17.21 0.45 8.16
C ASP A 62 -16.05 1.43 7.99
N SER A 63 -16.19 2.38 7.08
CA SER A 63 -15.21 3.43 6.83
C SER A 63 -15.34 4.56 7.87
N TYR A 64 -14.18 5.02 8.35
CA TYR A 64 -13.86 6.34 8.93
C TYR A 64 -13.71 6.48 10.45
N ASP A 65 -14.34 5.63 11.27
CA ASP A 65 -14.26 5.87 12.71
C ASP A 65 -12.94 5.42 13.33
N CYS A 66 -12.48 6.26 14.25
CA CYS A 66 -11.33 5.96 15.08
C CYS A 66 -11.65 4.75 15.95
N ARG A 67 -10.96 3.64 15.73
CA ARG A 67 -11.14 2.44 16.53
C ARG A 67 -10.06 2.34 17.59
N ASN A 68 -10.50 2.18 18.83
CA ASN A 68 -9.60 1.93 19.94
C ASN A 68 -9.18 0.46 19.96
N GLU A 69 -7.88 0.23 19.99
CA GLU A 69 -7.26 -1.06 20.29
C GLU A 69 -6.82 -1.02 21.76
N THR A 70 -7.76 -1.29 22.66
CA THR A 70 -7.56 -1.25 24.13
C THR A 70 -6.36 -2.08 24.58
N ASN A 71 -6.17 -3.25 23.96
CA ASN A 71 -5.05 -4.14 24.28
C ASN A 71 -3.68 -3.59 23.93
N SER A 72 -3.58 -2.55 23.10
CA SER A 72 -2.32 -1.95 22.68
C SER A 72 -2.22 -0.45 22.99
N TYR A 73 -3.07 0.10 23.86
CA TYR A 73 -3.17 1.53 24.18
C TYR A 73 -3.01 2.45 22.95
N SER A 74 -3.60 2.03 21.83
CA SER A 74 -3.46 2.71 20.55
C SER A 74 -4.80 2.79 19.86
N SER A 75 -4.91 3.72 18.92
CA SER A 75 -6.09 3.84 18.08
C SER A 75 -5.68 3.70 16.62
N VAL A 76 -6.62 3.21 15.80
CA VAL A 76 -6.40 2.96 14.38
C VAL A 76 -7.51 3.61 13.58
N LYS A 77 -7.12 4.36 12.55
CA LYS A 77 -8.01 4.92 11.53
C LYS A 77 -7.72 4.26 10.20
N SER A 78 -8.75 3.90 9.45
CA SER A 78 -8.61 3.30 8.12
C SER A 78 -9.41 4.08 7.09
N SER A 79 -8.88 4.23 5.88
CA SER A 79 -9.57 4.85 4.75
C SER A 79 -9.21 4.16 3.43
N CYS A 80 -10.09 4.30 2.44
CA CYS A 80 -9.82 3.91 1.06
C CYS A 80 -9.30 5.12 0.29
N LEU A 81 -8.16 4.97 -0.39
CA LEU A 81 -7.62 6.03 -1.25
C LEU A 81 -8.10 5.80 -2.68
N ALA A 82 -9.13 6.58 -3.06
CA ALA A 82 -9.79 6.58 -4.37
C ALA A 82 -8.89 7.09 -5.51
N THR A 83 -8.09 8.10 -5.22
CA THR A 83 -7.10 8.70 -6.10
C THR A 83 -5.79 8.74 -5.34
N LEU A 84 -4.72 8.21 -5.92
CA LEU A 84 -3.39 8.24 -5.35
C LEU A 84 -2.96 9.71 -5.15
N PRO A 85 -2.85 10.26 -3.92
CA PRO A 85 -1.61 10.97 -3.67
C PRO A 85 -0.48 9.97 -3.97
N PRO A 86 0.63 10.40 -4.58
CA PRO A 86 1.73 9.50 -4.88
C PRO A 86 2.09 8.75 -3.59
N ILE A 87 2.00 7.42 -3.64
CA ILE A 87 2.44 6.59 -2.53
C ILE A 87 3.86 7.02 -2.21
N PRO A 88 4.14 7.34 -0.94
CA PRO A 88 5.46 7.82 -0.60
C PRO A 88 6.46 6.69 -0.86
N LEU A 89 7.39 6.93 -1.79
CA LEU A 89 8.48 6.02 -2.12
C LEU A 89 9.77 6.31 -1.34
N SER A 90 9.74 7.35 -0.49
CA SER A 90 10.87 7.78 0.33
C SER A 90 10.41 8.29 1.70
N PRO A 91 11.11 7.94 2.79
CA PRO A 91 10.80 8.43 4.14
C PRO A 91 11.08 9.92 4.31
N LYS A 92 10.26 10.61 5.12
CA LYS A 92 10.56 11.96 5.59
C LYS A 92 11.55 11.94 6.76
N ALA A 93 12.06 13.11 7.13
CA ALA A 93 12.89 13.28 8.33
C ALA A 93 12.21 12.69 9.57
N GLY A 94 12.92 11.80 10.28
CA GLY A 94 12.40 11.12 11.45
C GLY A 94 11.49 9.94 11.13
N GLU A 95 11.54 9.38 9.92
CA GLU A 95 10.76 8.22 9.51
C GLU A 95 11.65 7.05 9.07
N TYR A 96 11.19 5.85 9.42
CA TYR A 96 11.59 4.58 8.85
C TYR A 96 10.52 4.12 7.86
N MET A 97 10.93 3.60 6.70
CA MET A 97 10.03 3.14 5.65
C MET A 97 10.43 1.78 5.11
N MET A 98 9.45 0.90 4.97
CA MET A 98 9.57 -0.39 4.29
C MET A 98 8.57 -0.42 3.14
N ILE A 99 9.03 -0.82 1.96
CA ILE A 99 8.25 -0.93 0.74
C ILE A 99 8.37 -2.37 0.25
N GLY A 100 7.24 -3.01 -0.03
CA GLY A 100 7.16 -4.29 -0.72
C GLY A 100 6.54 -4.08 -2.10
N PHE A 101 7.05 -4.81 -3.08
CA PHE A 101 6.67 -4.72 -4.48
C PHE A 101 6.09 -6.06 -4.99
N THR A 102 5.36 -6.03 -6.11
CA THR A 102 4.86 -7.25 -6.78
C THR A 102 5.97 -8.10 -7.38
N ASP A 103 7.05 -7.44 -7.80
CA ASP A 103 8.11 -8.00 -8.63
C ASP A 103 9.49 -7.64 -8.07
N TRP A 104 10.50 -8.30 -8.60
CA TRP A 104 11.90 -8.09 -8.23
C TRP A 104 12.51 -6.85 -8.91
N ASP A 105 11.78 -6.24 -9.84
CA ASP A 105 12.18 -5.00 -10.49
C ASP A 105 11.73 -3.76 -9.68
N CYS A 106 10.95 -3.98 -8.61
CA CYS A 106 10.38 -2.97 -7.74
C CYS A 106 9.61 -1.87 -8.46
N SER A 107 8.82 -2.27 -9.46
CA SER A 107 8.07 -1.34 -10.29
C SER A 107 6.80 -0.85 -9.60
N ASP A 108 6.03 -1.78 -9.02
CA ASP A 108 4.72 -1.49 -8.43
C ASP A 108 4.68 -1.82 -6.92
N PRO A 109 4.63 -0.80 -6.03
CA PRO A 109 4.59 -1.04 -4.59
C PRO A 109 3.22 -1.61 -4.18
N VAL A 110 3.21 -2.77 -3.51
CA VAL A 110 2.01 -3.39 -2.96
C VAL A 110 1.80 -3.09 -1.49
N LEU A 111 2.88 -2.80 -0.77
CA LEU A 111 2.86 -2.55 0.67
C LEU A 111 3.83 -1.41 0.97
N VAL A 112 3.36 -0.38 1.66
CA VAL A 112 4.25 0.64 2.25
C VAL A 112 3.96 0.77 3.72
N VAL A 113 4.97 0.56 4.55
CA VAL A 113 4.90 0.74 6.00
C VAL A 113 5.82 1.88 6.39
N LYS A 114 5.25 2.93 6.97
CA LYS A 114 5.98 4.06 7.56
C LYS A 114 5.88 3.98 9.06
N SER A 115 6.98 4.23 9.75
CA SER A 115 7.03 4.28 11.21
C SER A 115 7.81 5.52 11.65
N ALA A 116 7.33 6.22 12.68
CA ALA A 116 8.08 7.30 13.29
C ALA A 116 9.32 6.74 14.01
N LEU A 117 10.47 7.35 13.80
CA LEU A 117 11.70 7.04 14.54
C LEU A 117 11.58 7.48 15.99
N ASN A 118 12.35 6.82 16.86
CA ASN A 118 12.45 7.11 18.30
C ASN A 118 11.07 7.21 18.99
N THR A 119 10.08 6.50 18.46
CA THR A 119 8.71 6.49 18.94
C THR A 119 8.32 5.07 19.30
N CYS A 120 7.74 4.90 20.49
CA CYS A 120 7.29 3.60 20.95
C CYS A 120 6.03 3.16 20.19
N ILE A 121 6.07 1.97 19.60
CA ILE A 121 4.94 1.39 18.86
C ILE A 121 4.45 0.13 19.60
N PRO A 122 3.28 0.19 20.24
CA PRO A 122 2.74 -0.94 20.99
C PRO A 122 2.22 -2.05 20.06
N ARG A 123 2.27 -3.30 20.54
CA ARG A 123 1.79 -4.50 19.85
C ARG A 123 0.64 -5.13 20.63
N LYS A 124 -0.13 -6.00 19.97
CA LYS A 124 -1.33 -6.62 20.53
C LYS A 124 -1.02 -7.68 21.61
N ASP A 125 0.20 -8.18 21.63
CA ASP A 125 0.70 -9.17 22.57
C ASP A 125 1.20 -8.55 23.90
N GLY A 126 1.02 -7.24 24.09
CA GLY A 126 1.50 -6.52 25.27
C GLY A 126 2.94 -6.03 25.17
N SER A 127 3.68 -6.44 24.13
CA SER A 127 5.02 -5.94 23.83
C SER A 127 4.98 -4.60 23.08
N SER A 128 6.14 -4.00 22.88
CA SER A 128 6.30 -2.84 21.98
C SER A 128 7.64 -2.89 21.26
N TYR A 129 7.80 -2.02 20.26
CA TYR A 129 9.06 -1.85 19.57
C TYR A 129 9.30 -0.38 19.21
N MET A 130 10.56 -0.02 19.03
CA MET A 130 10.99 1.31 18.63
C MET A 130 12.15 1.20 17.65
N TYR A 131 12.13 2.01 16.58
CA TYR A 131 13.29 2.21 15.72
C TYR A 131 14.15 3.33 16.32
N LYS A 132 15.30 2.98 16.92
CA LYS A 132 16.27 3.94 17.45
C LYS A 132 17.15 4.45 16.31
N GLY A 133 16.83 5.63 15.80
CA GLY A 133 17.42 6.17 14.58
C GLY A 133 17.25 5.21 13.39
N CYS A 134 18.26 5.15 12.52
CA CYS A 134 18.31 4.21 11.40
C CYS A 134 19.11 2.94 11.67
N THR A 135 19.48 2.69 12.93
CA THR A 135 20.48 1.67 13.27
C THR A 135 19.86 0.44 13.90
N PHE A 136 18.92 0.63 14.83
CA PHE A 136 18.39 -0.47 15.62
C PHE A 136 16.87 -0.47 15.67
N LYS A 137 16.29 -1.66 15.61
CA LYS A 137 14.93 -1.94 16.05
C LYS A 137 15.04 -2.63 17.40
N VAL A 138 14.53 -1.95 18.43
CA VAL A 138 14.49 -2.47 19.80
C VAL A 138 13.11 -3.00 20.09
N THR A 139 13.03 -4.20 20.68
CA THR A 139 11.80 -4.82 21.16
C THR A 139 11.78 -4.80 22.69
N TYR A 140 10.64 -4.47 23.25
CA TYR A 140 10.41 -4.29 24.69
C TYR A 140 9.33 -5.24 25.19
N SER A 141 9.41 -5.66 26.46
CA SER A 141 8.43 -6.58 27.07
C SER A 141 7.12 -5.91 27.45
N ASP A 142 7.12 -4.58 27.58
CA ASP A 142 5.97 -3.75 27.94
C ASP A 142 5.49 -2.90 26.76
N GLN A 143 4.37 -2.20 26.93
CA GLN A 143 3.76 -1.37 25.88
C GLN A 143 4.35 0.03 25.75
N ASN A 144 5.14 0.47 26.73
CA ASN A 144 5.63 1.83 26.88
C ASN A 144 7.14 1.96 26.58
N CYS A 145 7.74 0.91 26.01
CA CYS A 145 9.16 0.83 25.68
C CYS A 145 10.09 1.09 26.87
N GLN A 146 9.82 0.46 28.03
CA GLN A 146 10.61 0.63 29.25
C GLN A 146 11.65 -0.48 29.46
N THR A 147 11.30 -1.73 29.15
CA THR A 147 12.12 -2.91 29.44
C THR A 147 12.57 -3.59 28.15
N GLU A 148 13.82 -3.34 27.76
CA GLU A 148 14.42 -3.89 26.53
C GLU A 148 14.62 -5.41 26.63
N ILE A 149 14.19 -6.15 25.60
CA ILE A 149 14.43 -7.59 25.49
C ILE A 149 15.46 -7.88 24.40
N ARG A 150 15.34 -7.23 23.25
CA ARG A 150 16.09 -7.60 22.04
C ARG A 150 16.33 -6.41 21.14
N ASN A 151 17.56 -6.33 20.63
CA ASN A 151 17.98 -5.34 19.64
C ASN A 151 18.34 -6.06 18.34
N GLU A 152 17.78 -5.57 17.23
CA GLU A 152 18.07 -6.04 15.88
C GLU A 152 18.63 -4.86 15.07
N THR A 153 19.71 -5.09 14.34
CA THR A 153 20.23 -4.08 13.41
C THR A 153 19.25 -3.89 12.27
N VAL A 154 18.90 -2.64 11.97
CA VAL A 154 18.11 -2.29 10.79
C VAL A 154 19.04 -2.32 9.59
N THR A 155 18.79 -3.23 8.67
CA THR A 155 19.47 -3.25 7.37
C THR A 155 18.67 -2.41 6.38
N THR A 156 19.32 -1.40 5.81
CA THR A 156 18.78 -0.69 4.64
C THR A 156 19.22 -1.42 3.39
N PHE A 157 18.29 -1.64 2.48
CA PHE A 157 18.56 -2.24 1.19
C PHE A 157 17.55 -1.70 0.20
N ASP A 158 17.94 -1.63 -1.06
CA ASP A 158 17.07 -1.17 -2.12
C ASP A 158 16.75 -2.32 -3.06
N CYS A 159 15.46 -2.62 -3.16
CA CYS A 159 14.92 -3.64 -4.04
C CYS A 159 15.59 -5.04 -3.94
N ASP A 160 15.85 -5.51 -2.73
CA ASP A 160 16.31 -6.89 -2.53
C ASP A 160 15.09 -7.83 -2.42
N ASN A 161 14.95 -8.75 -3.36
CA ASN A 161 13.82 -9.69 -3.45
C ASN A 161 12.44 -9.02 -3.39
N GLY A 162 12.27 -7.89 -4.08
CA GLY A 162 11.01 -7.14 -4.11
C GLY A 162 10.71 -6.37 -2.82
N MET A 163 11.72 -6.12 -1.98
CA MET A 163 11.61 -5.33 -0.75
C MET A 163 12.65 -4.20 -0.75
N SER A 164 12.24 -3.02 -0.30
CA SER A 164 13.14 -1.87 -0.06
C SER A 164 12.94 -1.38 1.37
N VAL A 165 14.02 -1.14 2.08
CA VAL A 165 14.04 -0.59 3.44
C VAL A 165 14.89 0.68 3.44
N GLN A 166 14.24 1.78 3.76
CA GLN A 166 14.81 3.12 3.73
C GLN A 166 14.60 3.80 5.08
N CYS A 167 15.52 4.68 5.44
CA CYS A 167 15.43 5.41 6.69
C CYS A 167 16.07 6.79 6.58
N ASN A 168 15.46 7.80 7.20
CA ASN A 168 15.94 9.18 7.16
C ASN A 168 16.01 9.77 8.58
N ASN A 169 17.21 9.74 9.18
CA ASN A 169 17.47 10.20 10.55
C ASN A 169 17.99 11.64 10.62
N THR A 170 17.41 12.56 9.85
CA THR A 170 17.75 14.00 9.93
C THR A 170 17.20 14.71 11.16
N VAL A 171 16.63 13.98 12.12
CA VAL A 171 16.34 14.53 13.46
C VAL A 171 17.68 14.64 14.18
N GLN A 172 18.27 15.85 14.17
CA GLN A 172 19.37 16.14 15.07
C GLN A 172 18.92 15.83 16.51
N PRO A 173 19.72 15.08 17.29
CA PRO A 173 19.39 14.81 18.69
C PRO A 173 19.36 16.15 19.43
N ILE A 174 18.16 16.64 19.76
CA ILE A 174 18.01 17.75 20.68
C ILE A 174 18.38 17.20 22.07
N ASN A 175 19.61 17.51 22.47
CA ASN A 175 20.22 17.39 23.80
C ASN A 175 20.70 16.00 24.24
N SER A 176 22.03 15.83 24.13
CA SER A 176 22.96 15.18 25.08
C SER A 176 22.38 14.31 26.21
N ILE A 177 22.59 13.00 26.10
CA ILE A 177 22.75 12.09 27.24
C ILE A 177 24.17 11.51 27.11
N PRO A 178 25.00 11.42 28.17
CA PRO A 178 26.38 10.96 28.06
C PRO A 178 26.41 9.53 27.56
N GLU A 179 27.23 9.27 26.55
CA GLU A 179 27.63 7.93 26.13
C GLU A 179 28.23 7.20 27.35
N HIS A 180 27.44 6.32 27.98
CA HIS A 180 28.05 5.25 28.75
C HIS A 180 28.61 4.24 27.75
N SER A 181 29.94 4.28 27.62
CA SER A 181 30.77 3.39 26.84
C SER A 181 30.44 1.92 27.10
N PHE A 182 29.76 1.29 26.16
CA PHE A 182 29.83 -0.16 25.99
C PHE A 182 31.02 -0.46 25.07
N GLN A 183 32.08 -1.04 25.62
CA GLN A 183 33.22 -1.54 24.84
C GLN A 183 32.77 -2.69 23.91
N PRO A 184 33.09 -2.64 22.61
CA PRO A 184 32.90 -3.78 21.71
C PRO A 184 34.05 -4.78 21.86
N SER A 185 33.69 -6.05 22.08
CA SER A 185 34.62 -7.18 22.04
C SER A 185 34.97 -7.51 20.59
N ASN A 186 36.27 -7.55 20.31
CA ASN A 186 36.93 -7.93 19.07
C ASN A 186 36.27 -9.09 18.29
N SER A 187 35.94 -8.84 17.02
CA SER A 187 36.08 -9.88 15.98
C SER A 187 36.45 -9.26 14.63
N THR A 188 37.33 -9.98 13.95
CA THR A 188 38.26 -9.64 12.86
C THR A 188 37.58 -9.20 11.55
N PRO A 189 38.19 -8.32 10.73
CA PRO A 189 37.62 -7.88 9.46
C PRO A 189 37.71 -8.99 8.41
N ARG A 190 36.57 -9.51 7.95
CA ARG A 190 36.51 -10.39 6.79
C ARG A 190 36.28 -9.56 5.53
N ASN A 191 37.36 -9.36 4.78
CA ASN A 191 37.35 -8.90 3.40
C ASN A 191 36.41 -9.81 2.58
N SER A 192 35.41 -9.22 1.93
CA SER A 192 34.64 -9.88 0.88
C SER A 192 34.53 -8.92 -0.30
N THR A 193 35.49 -9.08 -1.21
CA THR A 193 35.47 -8.63 -2.59
C THR A 193 34.14 -9.00 -3.27
N HIS A 194 33.41 -7.97 -3.74
CA HIS A 194 32.36 -8.11 -4.74
C HIS A 194 32.92 -8.71 -6.03
N PRO A 195 32.26 -9.69 -6.65
CA PRO A 195 32.27 -9.85 -8.09
C PRO A 195 30.99 -9.21 -8.66
N LYS A 196 31.18 -8.20 -9.52
CA LYS A 196 30.21 -7.87 -10.57
C LYS A 196 30.27 -8.99 -11.60
N SER A 197 29.16 -9.66 -11.90
CA SER A 197 29.01 -10.41 -13.14
C SER A 197 27.65 -10.14 -13.75
N SER A 198 27.72 -9.58 -14.95
CA SER A 198 26.67 -9.30 -15.90
C SER A 198 26.21 -10.56 -16.65
N PHE A 199 25.02 -10.45 -17.24
CA PHE A 199 24.47 -11.19 -18.38
C PHE A 199 23.83 -12.58 -18.13
N SER A 200 22.50 -12.66 -18.27
CA SER A 200 21.91 -13.32 -19.44
C SER A 200 20.46 -12.87 -19.67
N THR A 201 20.19 -12.56 -20.94
CA THR A 201 18.92 -12.25 -21.58
C THR A 201 18.04 -13.51 -21.62
N TYR A 202 16.75 -13.41 -21.30
CA TYR A 202 15.73 -14.29 -21.87
C TYR A 202 14.40 -13.54 -22.05
N ILE A 203 13.93 -13.59 -23.28
CA ILE A 203 12.64 -13.12 -23.79
C ILE A 203 11.56 -14.07 -23.28
N SER A 204 10.41 -13.56 -22.83
CA SER A 204 9.07 -14.00 -23.28
C SER A 204 7.93 -13.61 -22.32
N GLY A 205 6.99 -12.82 -22.85
CA GLY A 205 5.56 -13.15 -22.74
C GLY A 205 4.75 -12.42 -21.67
N SER A 206 4.44 -11.14 -21.90
CA SER A 206 3.42 -10.40 -21.16
C SER A 206 2.01 -10.99 -21.39
N ALA A 207 1.53 -11.81 -20.46
CA ALA A 207 0.20 -12.42 -20.50
C ALA A 207 -0.94 -11.53 -19.94
N THR A 208 -0.64 -10.34 -19.43
CA THR A 208 -1.63 -9.49 -18.73
C THR A 208 -2.32 -8.47 -19.63
N GLU A 209 -1.82 -8.22 -20.85
CA GLU A 209 -2.47 -7.31 -21.81
C GLU A 209 -3.65 -7.98 -22.56
N PHE A 210 -3.79 -9.31 -22.47
CA PHE A 210 -4.79 -10.06 -23.21
C PHE A 210 -6.17 -10.14 -22.55
N MET A 211 -6.29 -9.90 -21.24
CA MET A 211 -7.59 -10.07 -20.55
C MET A 211 -8.48 -8.83 -20.59
N LEU A 212 -7.93 -7.62 -20.65
CA LEU A 212 -8.72 -6.38 -20.69
C LEU A 212 -9.22 -6.02 -22.10
N ARG A 213 -8.57 -6.49 -23.16
CA ARG A 213 -9.09 -6.36 -24.53
C ARG A 213 -10.21 -7.36 -24.86
N SER A 214 -10.28 -8.49 -24.14
CA SER A 214 -11.24 -9.54 -24.46
C SER A 214 -12.67 -9.21 -24.02
N SER A 215 -12.88 -8.45 -22.94
CA SER A 215 -14.23 -8.10 -22.46
C SER A 215 -14.89 -7.02 -23.32
N LEU A 216 -14.13 -6.02 -23.78
CA LEU A 216 -14.62 -5.00 -24.71
C LEU A 216 -14.96 -5.58 -26.09
N GLY A 217 -14.19 -6.56 -26.58
CA GLY A 217 -14.48 -7.25 -27.84
C GLY A 217 -15.80 -8.03 -27.83
N ILE A 218 -16.14 -8.68 -26.71
CA ILE A 218 -17.38 -9.46 -26.58
C ILE A 218 -18.61 -8.55 -26.62
N VAL A 219 -18.58 -7.40 -25.93
CA VAL A 219 -19.71 -6.46 -25.90
C VAL A 219 -19.96 -5.84 -27.27
N VAL A 220 -18.90 -5.43 -27.98
CA VAL A 220 -19.01 -4.87 -29.34
C VAL A 220 -19.52 -5.94 -30.33
N SER A 221 -19.03 -7.19 -30.22
CA SER A 221 -19.46 -8.28 -31.09
C SER A 221 -20.94 -8.64 -30.91
N MET A 222 -21.46 -8.61 -29.67
CA MET A 222 -22.88 -8.89 -29.44
C MET A 222 -23.79 -7.76 -29.94
N MET A 223 -23.38 -6.49 -29.79
CA MET A 223 -24.15 -5.38 -30.33
C MET A 223 -24.24 -5.42 -31.87
N VAL A 224 -23.14 -5.76 -32.56
CA VAL A 224 -23.14 -5.91 -34.02
C VAL A 224 -24.03 -7.07 -34.46
N ALA A 225 -23.97 -8.21 -33.77
CA ALA A 225 -24.81 -9.38 -34.09
C ALA A 225 -26.31 -9.09 -33.92
N VAL A 226 -26.70 -8.38 -32.86
CA VAL A 226 -28.10 -7.95 -32.64
C VAL A 226 -28.53 -6.94 -33.70
N LEU A 227 -27.67 -6.00 -34.08
CA LEU A 227 -27.97 -5.01 -35.11
C LEU A 227 -28.20 -5.67 -36.48
N ILE A 228 -27.34 -6.63 -36.86
CA ILE A 228 -27.47 -7.40 -38.09
C ILE A 228 -28.77 -8.22 -38.08
N MET A 229 -29.05 -8.96 -37.00
CA MET A 229 -30.31 -9.71 -36.86
C MET A 229 -31.53 -8.81 -37.00
N THR A 230 -31.49 -7.60 -36.44
CA THR A 230 -32.64 -6.68 -36.50
C THR A 230 -32.87 -6.13 -37.92
N ILE A 231 -31.80 -5.89 -38.68
CA ILE A 231 -31.89 -5.41 -40.08
C ILE A 231 -32.42 -6.50 -41.02
N PHE A 232 -32.06 -7.77 -40.79
CA PHE A 232 -32.47 -8.88 -41.66
C PHE A 232 -33.87 -9.44 -41.38
N TYR A 233 -34.44 -9.19 -40.20
CA TYR A 233 -35.75 -9.69 -39.78
C TYR A 233 -36.89 -8.64 -39.82
N MET A 234 -36.60 -7.40 -40.26
CA MET A 234 -37.60 -6.37 -40.59
C MET A 234 -37.86 -6.33 -42.09
#